data_AF-A0A2E9WGC2-F1
#
_entry.id   AF-A0A2E9WGC2-F1
#
_cell.length_a   1.000
_cell.length_b   1.000
_cell.length_c   1.000
_cell.angle_alpha   90.00
_cell.angle_beta   90.00
_cell.angle_gamma   90.00
#
_symmetry.space_group_name_H-M   'P 1'
#
loop_
_entity.id
_entity.type
_entity.pdbx_description
1 polymer ?
#
loop_
_entity_poly.entity_id
_entity_poly.type
_entity_poly.pdbx_seq_one_letter_code
_entity_poly.pdbx_strand_id
1 'polypeptide(L)'
;MNGSPAALQGDEPAHFEMGRHEFNAGRWWGAHEAWEEVWVSMKAREAAPRDILLLQGMIQCAALLYNHRRGTTRGVRNQWTKLQPKLSGFVDAWGVNVPALLSMMEP
;
A
#
# COMPACT_ATOMS: atom_id res chain seq x y z
N MET A 1 -3.75 18.73 4.84
CA MET A 1 -2.50 18.98 4.10
C MET A 1 -2.25 17.76 3.23
N ASN A 2 -2.40 17.88 1.91
CA ASN A 2 -2.09 16.81 0.97
C ASN A 2 -0.59 16.89 0.68
N GLY A 3 0.20 16.04 1.35
CA GLY A 3 1.65 16.03 1.17
C GLY A 3 2.08 14.80 0.37
N SER A 4 2.94 14.98 -0.61
CA SER A 4 3.67 13.87 -1.20
C SER A 4 4.56 13.22 -0.12
N PRO A 5 4.69 11.88 -0.10
CA PRO A 5 5.60 11.21 0.82
C PRO A 5 7.05 11.60 0.53
N ALA A 6 7.94 11.41 1.51
CA ALA A 6 9.37 11.63 1.28
C ALA A 6 9.92 10.67 0.21
N ALA A 7 11.00 11.04 -0.47
CA ALA A 7 11.62 10.17 -1.47
C ALA A 7 12.06 8.82 -0.86
N LEU A 8 11.88 7.75 -1.63
CA LEU A 8 12.41 6.42 -1.34
C LEU A 8 13.94 6.43 -1.45
N GLN A 9 14.61 5.57 -0.69
CA GLN A 9 16.08 5.53 -0.56
C GLN A 9 16.66 4.13 -0.78
N GLY A 10 17.92 4.05 -1.20
CA GLY A 10 18.59 2.76 -1.43
C GLY A 10 17.84 1.91 -2.44
N ASP A 11 17.55 0.67 -2.08
CA ASP A 11 16.82 -0.29 -2.94
C ASP A 11 15.29 -0.15 -2.89
N GLU A 12 14.77 0.72 -2.00
CA GLU A 12 13.33 0.98 -1.86
C GLU A 12 12.63 1.31 -3.18
N PRO A 13 13.17 2.16 -4.09
CA PRO A 13 12.51 2.46 -5.35
C PRO A 13 12.36 1.23 -6.25
N ALA A 14 13.35 0.33 -6.27
CA ALA A 14 13.32 -0.87 -7.11
C ALA A 14 12.26 -1.87 -6.62
N HIS A 15 12.22 -2.12 -5.31
CA HIS A 15 11.19 -2.97 -4.70
C HIS A 15 9.80 -2.34 -4.84
N PHE A 16 9.69 -1.02 -4.68
CA PHE A 16 8.41 -0.32 -4.84
C PHE A 16 7.88 -0.42 -6.28
N GLU A 17 8.74 -0.21 -7.27
CA GLU A 17 8.40 -0.32 -8.69
C GLU A 17 8.01 -1.75 -9.06
N MET A 18 8.72 -2.76 -8.55
CA MET A 18 8.33 -4.16 -8.70
C MET A 18 6.94 -4.40 -8.13
N GLY A 19 6.67 -3.94 -6.91
CA GLY A 19 5.36 -4.10 -6.28
C GLY A 19 4.25 -3.39 -7.07
N ARG A 20 4.54 -2.22 -7.65
CA ARG A 20 3.61 -1.49 -8.53
C ARG A 20 3.31 -2.28 -9.81
N HIS A 21 4.32 -2.87 -10.44
CA HIS A 21 4.13 -3.73 -11.60
C HIS A 21 3.26 -4.96 -11.29
N GLU A 22 3.54 -5.65 -10.19
CA GLU A 22 2.75 -6.79 -9.70
C GLU A 22 1.30 -6.40 -9.40
N PHE A 23 1.10 -5.26 -8.73
CA PHE A 23 -0.22 -4.75 -8.37
C PHE A 23 -1.08 -4.46 -9.61
N ASN A 24 -0.51 -3.76 -10.58
CA ASN A 24 -1.18 -3.42 -11.84
C ASN A 24 -1.53 -4.65 -12.67
N ALA A 25 -0.78 -5.74 -12.53
CA ALA A 25 -1.07 -7.01 -13.18
C ALA A 25 -2.07 -7.89 -12.40
N GLY A 26 -2.64 -7.40 -11.30
CA GLY A 26 -3.56 -8.15 -10.44
C GLY A 26 -2.89 -9.28 -9.65
N ARG A 27 -1.55 -9.27 -9.56
CA ARG A 27 -0.75 -10.22 -8.76
C ARG A 27 -0.49 -9.63 -7.38
N TRP A 28 -1.58 -9.41 -6.63
CA TRP A 28 -1.52 -8.63 -5.39
C TRP A 28 -0.68 -9.26 -4.27
N TRP A 29 -0.47 -10.57 -4.28
CA TRP A 29 0.47 -11.19 -3.34
C TRP A 29 1.93 -10.80 -3.65
N GLY A 30 2.33 -10.81 -4.92
CA GLY A 30 3.66 -10.33 -5.33
C GLY A 30 3.85 -8.84 -5.02
N ALA A 31 2.79 -8.03 -5.16
CA ALA A 31 2.80 -6.64 -4.73
C ALA A 31 3.00 -6.49 -3.22
N HIS A 32 2.30 -7.31 -2.42
CA HIS A 32 2.44 -7.36 -0.97
C HIS A 32 3.90 -7.66 -0.55
N GLU A 33 4.49 -8.73 -1.09
CA GLU A 33 5.86 -9.14 -0.76
C GLU A 33 6.88 -8.05 -1.14
N ALA A 34 6.78 -7.49 -2.35
CA ALA A 34 7.69 -6.45 -2.81
C ALA A 34 7.58 -5.15 -1.99
N TRP A 35 6.37 -4.74 -1.60
CA TRP A 35 6.18 -3.56 -0.74
C TRP A 35 6.57 -3.83 0.72
N GLU A 36 6.52 -5.07 1.20
CA GLU A 36 7.00 -5.43 2.55
C GLU A 36 8.50 -5.19 2.70
N GLU A 37 9.31 -5.47 1.67
CA GLU A 37 10.75 -5.15 1.65
C GLU A 37 10.99 -3.64 1.87
N VAL A 38 10.23 -2.81 1.14
CA VAL A 38 10.28 -1.35 1.30
C VAL A 38 9.90 -0.94 2.73
N TRP A 39 8.85 -1.57 3.30
CA TRP A 39 8.38 -1.24 4.64
C TRP A 39 9.35 -1.63 5.74
N VAL A 40 10.03 -2.78 5.59
CA VAL A 40 11.11 -3.20 6.49
C VAL A 40 12.27 -2.22 6.43
N SER A 41 12.72 -1.84 5.22
CA SER A 41 13.77 -0.83 5.03
C SER A 41 13.40 0.50 5.69
N MET A 42 12.20 1.02 5.42
CA MET A 42 11.72 2.28 5.97
C MET A 42 11.67 2.28 7.51
N LYS A 43 11.25 1.17 8.13
CA LYS A 43 11.31 1.03 9.59
C LYS A 43 12.74 1.02 10.11
N ALA A 44 13.63 0.27 9.46
CA ALA A 44 15.02 0.13 9.88
C ALA A 44 15.78 1.46 9.85
N ARG A 45 15.49 2.33 8.87
CA ARG A 45 16.08 3.67 8.77
C ARG A 45 15.28 4.77 9.48
N GLU A 46 14.26 4.41 10.26
CA GLU A 46 13.40 5.35 11.00
C GLU A 46 12.78 6.43 10.10
N ALA A 47 12.24 6.03 8.95
CA ALA A 47 11.51 6.93 8.05
C ALA A 47 10.33 7.62 8.75
N ALA A 48 9.84 8.72 8.17
CA ALA A 48 8.72 9.46 8.75
C ALA A 48 7.52 8.53 9.04
N PRO A 49 6.95 8.55 10.27
CA PRO A 49 5.87 7.62 10.65
C PRO A 49 4.68 7.62 9.70
N ARG A 50 4.35 8.79 9.10
CA ARG A 50 3.28 8.92 8.12
C ARG A 50 3.54 8.13 6.84
N ASP A 51 4.79 8.08 6.38
CA ASP A 51 5.17 7.42 5.12
C ASP A 51 5.20 5.90 5.36
N ILE A 52 5.64 5.47 6.55
CA ILE A 52 5.55 4.07 6.99
C ILE A 52 4.08 3.60 7.05
N LEU A 53 3.18 4.43 7.59
CA LEU A 53 1.75 4.13 7.66
C LEU A 53 1.09 4.09 6.28
N LEU A 54 1.48 4.99 5.38
CA LEU A 54 1.03 5.00 3.99
C LEU A 54 1.35 3.66 3.31
N LEU A 55 2.62 3.24 3.35
CA LEU A 55 3.05 1.98 2.76
C LEU A 55 2.38 0.76 3.42
N GLN A 56 2.22 0.79 4.75
CA GLN A 56 1.48 -0.25 5.46
C GLN A 56 0.02 -0.33 4.97
N GLY A 57 -0.63 0.80 4.70
CA GLY A 57 -1.96 0.84 4.10
C GLY A 57 -2.00 0.15 2.74
N MET A 58 -1.02 0.43 1.88
CA MET A 58 -0.91 -0.19 0.55
C MET A 58 -0.72 -1.71 0.63
N ILE A 59 0.17 -2.19 1.50
CA ILE A 59 0.40 -3.63 1.75
C ILE A 59 -0.89 -4.31 2.20
N GLN A 60 -1.63 -3.68 3.12
CA GLN A 60 -2.90 -4.20 3.62
C GLN A 60 -4.00 -4.22 2.53
N CYS A 61 -4.04 -3.24 1.62
CA CYS A 61 -4.91 -3.26 0.45
C CYS A 61 -4.58 -4.44 -0.48
N ALA A 62 -3.31 -4.68 -0.76
CA ALA A 62 -2.87 -5.79 -1.61
C ALA A 62 -3.27 -7.16 -1.01
N ALA A 63 -3.07 -7.34 0.30
CA ALA A 63 -3.50 -8.54 1.01
C ALA A 63 -5.04 -8.75 0.99
N LEU A 64 -5.81 -7.66 1.13
CA LEU A 64 -7.27 -7.72 1.03
C LEU A 64 -7.74 -8.15 -0.36
N LEU A 65 -7.21 -7.55 -1.42
CA LEU A 65 -7.54 -7.91 -2.80
C LEU A 65 -7.25 -9.38 -3.08
N TYR A 66 -6.08 -9.85 -2.64
CA TYR A 66 -5.70 -11.26 -2.75
C TYR A 66 -6.71 -12.19 -2.05
N ASN A 67 -7.09 -11.87 -0.80
CA ASN A 67 -8.06 -12.66 -0.06
C ASN A 67 -9.47 -12.61 -0.66
N HIS A 68 -9.89 -11.45 -1.17
CA HIS A 68 -11.19 -11.27 -1.83
C HIS A 68 -11.31 -12.18 -3.06
N ARG A 69 -10.28 -12.23 -3.92
CA ARG A 69 -10.26 -13.13 -5.09
C ARG A 69 -10.29 -14.61 -4.73
N ARG A 70 -9.85 -14.98 -3.53
CA ARG A 70 -9.93 -16.37 -3.03
C ARG A 70 -11.30 -16.72 -2.41
N GLY A 71 -12.27 -15.81 -2.44
CA GLY A 71 -13.62 -16.03 -1.92
C GLY A 71 -13.76 -15.80 -0.41
N THR A 72 -12.71 -15.29 0.26
CA THR A 72 -12.74 -14.99 1.69
C THR A 72 -13.22 -13.55 1.90
N THR A 73 -14.53 -13.30 1.72
CA THR A 73 -15.13 -11.95 1.76
C THR A 73 -15.52 -11.46 3.16
N ARG A 74 -15.32 -12.29 4.20
CA ARG A 74 -15.75 -11.96 5.56
C ARG A 74 -14.80 -10.95 6.22
N GLY A 75 -15.18 -9.67 6.19
CA GLY A 75 -14.51 -8.61 6.96
C GLY A 75 -14.12 -7.35 6.20
N VAL A 76 -14.44 -7.24 4.90
CA VAL A 76 -14.05 -6.10 4.03
C VAL A 76 -14.38 -4.75 4.66
N ARG A 77 -15.60 -4.57 5.20
CA ARG A 77 -16.01 -3.32 5.87
C ARG A 77 -15.15 -2.98 7.10
N ASN A 78 -14.86 -3.96 7.96
CA ASN A 78 -14.04 -3.74 9.15
C ASN A 78 -12.58 -3.45 8.79
N GLN A 79 -12.10 -4.03 7.69
CA GLN A 79 -10.74 -3.80 7.23
C GLN A 79 -10.60 -2.47 6.48
N TRP A 80 -11.63 -2.07 5.74
CA TRP A 80 -11.76 -0.75 5.13
C TRP A 80 -11.66 0.38 6.16
N THR A 81 -12.40 0.30 7.27
CA THR A 81 -12.33 1.30 8.36
C THR A 81 -10.94 1.44 8.97
N LYS A 82 -10.12 0.37 8.94
CA LYS A 82 -8.72 0.40 9.43
C LYS A 82 -7.73 0.96 8.39
N LEU A 83 -8.04 0.78 7.11
CA LEU A 83 -7.20 1.19 5.99
C LEU A 83 -7.37 2.67 5.64
N GLN A 84 -8.62 3.13 5.57
CA GLN A 84 -8.96 4.48 5.16
C GLN A 84 -8.16 5.55 5.91
N PRO A 85 -7.99 5.52 7.25
CA PRO A 85 -7.24 6.55 7.97
C PRO A 85 -5.74 6.59 7.62
N LYS A 86 -5.17 5.47 7.17
CA LYS A 86 -3.74 5.39 6.82
C LYS A 86 -3.43 5.99 5.45
N LEU A 87 -4.41 5.90 4.54
CA LEU A 87 -4.33 6.42 3.19
C LEU A 87 -4.93 7.83 3.08
N SER A 88 -5.80 8.21 4.03
CA SER A 88 -6.44 9.52 4.04
C SER A 88 -5.42 10.65 4.13
N GLY A 89 -5.54 11.63 3.23
CA GLY A 89 -4.63 12.77 3.14
C GLY A 89 -3.50 12.63 2.12
N PHE A 90 -3.37 11.45 1.47
CA PHE A 90 -2.48 11.26 0.34
C PHE A 90 -3.26 11.20 -0.98
N VAL A 91 -2.75 11.88 -2.01
CA VAL A 91 -3.24 11.79 -3.38
C VAL A 91 -2.34 10.89 -4.24
N ASP A 92 -1.06 10.85 -3.91
CA ASP A 92 -0.02 10.08 -4.57
C ASP A 92 0.83 9.37 -3.52
N ALA A 93 1.13 8.11 -3.76
CA ALA A 93 2.07 7.31 -3.00
C ALA A 93 3.16 6.81 -3.96
N TRP A 94 4.17 7.64 -4.20
CA TRP A 94 5.30 7.34 -5.09
C TRP A 94 4.85 6.89 -6.49
N GLY A 95 3.89 7.62 -7.08
CA GLY A 95 3.33 7.30 -8.40
C GLY A 95 2.11 6.36 -8.38
N VAL A 96 1.69 5.87 -7.21
CA VAL A 96 0.41 5.17 -7.04
C VAL A 96 -0.69 6.17 -6.69
N ASN A 97 -1.76 6.20 -7.49
CA ASN A 97 -2.93 7.03 -7.24
C ASN A 97 -3.73 6.46 -6.04
N VAL A 98 -3.62 7.12 -4.88
CA VAL A 98 -4.23 6.68 -3.63
C VAL A 98 -5.77 6.72 -3.68
N PRO A 99 -6.41 7.78 -4.22
CA PRO A 99 -7.86 7.77 -4.44
C PRO A 99 -8.35 6.58 -5.26
N ALA A 100 -7.66 6.24 -6.36
CA ALA A 100 -8.03 5.09 -7.19
C ALA A 100 -7.88 3.76 -6.42
N LEU A 101 -6.81 3.62 -5.64
CA LEU A 101 -6.62 2.46 -4.76
C LEU A 101 -7.76 2.33 -3.73
N LEU A 102 -8.18 3.45 -3.13
CA LEU A 102 -9.30 3.50 -2.20
C LEU A 102 -10.62 3.09 -2.88
N SER A 103 -10.90 3.59 -4.10
CA SER A 103 -12.10 3.22 -4.84
C SER A 103 -12.18 1.73 -5.19
N MET A 104 -11.04 1.04 -5.38
CA MET A 104 -11.04 -0.42 -5.57
C MET A 104 -11.50 -1.19 -4.33
N MET A 105 -11.39 -0.59 -3.14
CA MET A 105 -11.64 -1.23 -1.84
C MET A 105 -12.99 -0.84 -1.23
N GLU A 106 -13.69 0.12 -1.85
CA GLU A 106 -15.00 0.56 -1.41
C GLU A 106 -16.00 -0.61 -1.51
N PRO A 107 -16.73 -0.95 -0.43
CA PRO A 107 -17.64 -2.11 -0.40
C PRO A 107 -18.87 -1.98 -1.30
#